data_AF-A0A2A5LXA2-F1
#
_entry.id   AF-A0A2A5LXA2-F1
#
_cell.length_a   1.000
_cell.length_b   1.000
_cell.length_c   1.000
_cell.angle_alpha   90.00
_cell.angle_beta   90.00
_cell.angle_gamma   90.00
#
_symmetry.space_group_name_H-M   'P 1'
#
loop_
_entity.id
_entity.type
_entity.pdbx_description
1 polymer ?
#
loop_
_entity_poly.entity_id
_entity_poly.type
_entity_poly.pdbx_seq_one_letter_code
_entity_poly.pdbx_strand_id
1 'polypeptide(L)'
;MRSNKIGKQFAASALALAVSLGAQAVTDQDILNDQDTADDVVSYGMGLQGQRYSPIDTLNTSNVKSLQPVWAFSFGSEKMRGQESQPMIKDGVMYVSASYSRVYAIDAMTGEEIWQYDARLPDGIMPCCDVVNRGVALYGDLVVFGTLDAKLVALNKDTGKVVWIKKVADYQAGYAITAAPIVVKGKIITGVSGGEFGIVGKVEAYDAKTGDLVWTRPTVEGHMGYVYKDGKAVENGISGGQAGLTWPGDMWKNGGAATWLGGTYDAGTDSLFFGTGNPAPWNSHLRPGDNLFSSSRLAIDPDDGSIKWHFQTTPHDGWDYDGVNELISFDYKENGKTVKAAATADRNGFFYVLDRTNGEFIRGFPFVDKITWATGLDKNGRPIYNTKDGRPGDPSKAGGDKGESVVAQPAFLGGKNWQPMAYSQDTGLFYVPSNEWSMDIWNEAVSYKKGAAFLGAGFTIKPTNDEFIGVLRAMDPKTGKEVWRYNNPAPLWGGVMTTAGNLVFTGTPEGYLKAFDARTGEELYKFNTGSGVVGTPVTWTMNGEQYVSVASGWGGAVPLWGGEVAKVVKHFNQGGMVWTFKLPEDRVVSR
;
A
#
# COMPACT_ATOMS: atom_id res chain seq x y z
N MET A 1 75.16 -43.21 13.64
CA MET A 1 74.73 -42.15 12.70
C MET A 1 73.35 -42.53 12.18
N ARG A 2 72.27 -41.98 12.75
CA ARG A 2 71.39 -40.95 12.12
C ARG A 2 71.11 -41.22 10.64
N SER A 3 69.87 -41.59 10.29
CA SER A 3 68.91 -40.62 9.73
C SER A 3 67.59 -41.29 9.32
N ASN A 4 66.51 -40.67 9.81
CA ASN A 4 65.09 -40.86 9.47
C ASN A 4 64.78 -40.70 7.97
N LYS A 5 63.66 -41.29 7.53
CA LYS A 5 62.47 -40.61 6.94
C LYS A 5 61.42 -41.67 6.57
N ILE A 6 60.38 -41.85 7.39
CA ILE A 6 59.05 -41.20 7.31
C ILE A 6 58.27 -41.66 6.06
N GLY A 7 57.27 -42.50 6.32
CA GLY A 7 56.32 -43.03 5.36
C GLY A 7 55.37 -41.95 4.81
N LYS A 8 54.91 -42.20 3.59
CA LYS A 8 53.79 -41.47 2.99
C LYS A 8 52.54 -42.30 3.17
N GLN A 9 51.69 -41.89 4.11
CA GLN A 9 50.29 -42.30 4.15
C GLN A 9 49.56 -41.65 2.96
N PHE A 10 48.81 -42.45 2.21
CA PHE A 10 47.82 -41.99 1.26
C PHE A 10 46.70 -41.28 2.03
N ALA A 11 46.67 -39.94 1.94
CA ALA A 11 45.49 -39.17 2.31
C ALA A 11 44.52 -39.25 1.11
N ALA A 12 43.48 -40.07 1.23
CA ALA A 12 42.31 -39.97 0.37
C ALA A 12 41.56 -38.69 0.75
N SER A 13 41.79 -37.62 -0.01
CA SER A 13 40.99 -36.40 0.09
C SER A 13 39.58 -36.70 -0.39
N ALA A 14 38.65 -36.85 0.55
CA ALA A 14 37.23 -36.74 0.27
C ALA A 14 36.96 -35.29 -0.18
N LEU A 15 36.76 -35.11 -1.49
CA LEU A 15 36.15 -33.89 -2.02
C LEU A 15 34.71 -33.87 -1.49
N ALA A 16 34.47 -33.16 -0.40
CA ALA A 16 33.12 -32.75 -0.05
C ALA A 16 32.67 -31.78 -1.14
N LEU A 17 31.81 -32.24 -2.04
CA LEU A 17 30.94 -31.33 -2.79
C LEU A 17 30.05 -30.65 -1.74
N ALA A 18 30.47 -29.47 -1.30
CA ALA A 18 29.54 -28.48 -0.79
C ALA A 18 28.66 -28.09 -1.98
N VAL A 19 27.54 -28.80 -2.17
CA VAL A 19 26.43 -28.27 -2.93
C VAL A 19 25.95 -27.09 -2.08
N SER A 20 26.41 -25.89 -2.41
CA SER A 20 25.70 -24.69 -2.04
C SER A 20 24.30 -24.86 -2.63
N LEU A 21 23.33 -25.21 -1.79
CA LEU A 21 21.92 -24.98 -2.09
C LEU A 21 21.79 -23.46 -2.21
N GLY A 22 22.16 -22.93 -3.38
CA GLY A 22 21.92 -21.53 -3.70
C GLY A 22 20.42 -21.35 -3.67
N ALA A 23 19.96 -20.40 -2.84
CA ALA A 23 18.59 -19.91 -2.85
C ALA A 23 18.14 -19.68 -4.30
N GLN A 24 16.98 -20.21 -4.66
CA GLN A 24 16.49 -20.17 -6.04
C GLN A 24 16.05 -18.75 -6.39
N ALA A 25 16.46 -18.30 -7.57
CA ALA A 25 16.06 -17.01 -8.12
C ALA A 25 14.53 -16.92 -8.23
N VAL A 26 13.91 -15.83 -7.76
CA VAL A 26 12.45 -15.66 -7.79
C VAL A 26 11.96 -15.56 -9.23
N THR A 27 11.08 -16.45 -9.65
CA THR A 27 10.53 -16.50 -11.01
C THR A 27 9.16 -15.84 -11.11
N ASP A 28 8.71 -15.54 -12.35
CA ASP A 28 7.33 -15.11 -12.58
C ASP A 28 6.31 -16.15 -12.08
N GLN A 29 6.66 -17.44 -12.12
CA GLN A 29 5.77 -18.50 -11.65
C GLN A 29 5.63 -18.51 -10.13
N ASP A 30 6.72 -18.26 -9.38
CA ASP A 30 6.67 -18.13 -7.92
C ASP A 30 5.76 -16.97 -7.52
N ILE A 31 5.91 -15.83 -8.19
CA ILE A 31 5.10 -14.63 -7.95
C ILE A 31 3.61 -14.88 -8.26
N LEU A 32 3.31 -15.54 -9.38
CA LEU A 32 1.92 -15.87 -9.75
C LEU A 32 1.27 -16.86 -8.78
N ASN A 33 2.05 -17.76 -8.17
CA ASN A 33 1.57 -18.79 -7.25
C ASN A 33 1.60 -18.36 -5.77
N ASP A 34 2.10 -17.16 -5.47
CA ASP A 34 2.37 -16.71 -4.09
C ASP A 34 1.18 -16.86 -3.13
N GLN A 35 -0.04 -16.61 -3.62
CA GLN A 35 -1.28 -16.76 -2.85
C GLN A 35 -1.65 -18.22 -2.51
N ASP A 36 -1.10 -19.18 -3.25
CA ASP A 36 -1.40 -20.60 -3.16
C ASP A 36 -0.29 -21.38 -2.42
N THR A 37 0.80 -20.72 -2.06
CA THR A 37 1.95 -21.31 -1.36
C THR A 37 1.98 -20.96 0.11
N ALA A 38 2.59 -21.83 0.92
CA ALA A 38 2.70 -21.64 2.36
C ALA A 38 4.10 -21.17 2.81
N ASP A 39 5.16 -21.56 2.09
CA ASP A 39 6.53 -21.47 2.60
C ASP A 39 7.19 -20.09 2.37
N ASP A 40 6.85 -19.45 1.25
CA ASP A 40 7.41 -18.17 0.83
C ASP A 40 6.30 -17.11 0.72
N VAL A 41 6.69 -15.84 0.83
CA VAL A 41 5.86 -14.67 0.50
C VAL A 41 6.67 -13.73 -0.39
N VAL A 42 6.45 -13.83 -1.70
CA VAL A 42 7.22 -13.13 -2.74
C VAL A 42 6.42 -12.00 -3.41
N SER A 43 5.17 -11.76 -3.04
CA SER A 43 4.36 -10.61 -3.51
C SER A 43 3.86 -9.71 -2.38
N TYR A 44 3.93 -8.39 -2.60
CA TYR A 44 3.25 -7.43 -1.74
C TYR A 44 1.74 -7.65 -1.86
N GLY A 45 1.09 -8.06 -0.77
CA GLY A 45 -0.30 -8.48 -0.79
C GLY A 45 -0.56 -9.98 -0.64
N MET A 46 0.48 -10.82 -0.51
CA MET A 46 0.37 -12.30 -0.46
C MET A 46 -0.42 -12.82 -1.67
N GLY A 47 0.19 -12.68 -2.84
CA GLY A 47 -0.46 -12.77 -4.15
C GLY A 47 -0.62 -11.43 -4.86
N LEU A 48 -0.47 -11.45 -6.19
CA LEU A 48 -0.58 -10.27 -7.04
C LEU A 48 -1.96 -9.60 -7.03
N GLN A 49 -3.03 -10.35 -6.71
CA GLN A 49 -4.37 -9.78 -6.56
C GLN A 49 -4.55 -8.97 -5.28
N GLY A 50 -3.60 -9.06 -4.32
CA GLY A 50 -3.58 -8.28 -3.09
C GLY A 50 -4.64 -8.68 -2.06
N GLN A 51 -5.09 -9.94 -2.06
CA GLN A 51 -6.14 -10.41 -1.14
C GLN A 51 -5.67 -10.48 0.32
N ARG A 52 -4.36 -10.63 0.56
CA ARG A 52 -3.77 -10.74 1.91
C ARG A 52 -4.37 -11.91 2.69
N TYR A 53 -4.68 -12.97 1.96
CA TYR A 53 -5.18 -14.23 2.47
C TYR A 53 -4.05 -15.24 2.45
N SER A 54 -3.86 -15.92 3.57
CA SER A 54 -2.99 -17.08 3.64
C SER A 54 -3.83 -18.36 3.65
N PRO A 55 -3.51 -19.37 2.81
CA PRO A 55 -4.17 -20.68 2.86
C PRO A 55 -3.76 -21.52 4.08
N ILE A 56 -2.83 -21.02 4.91
CA ILE A 56 -2.29 -21.76 6.06
C ILE A 56 -3.28 -21.72 7.24
N ASP A 57 -3.59 -22.90 7.80
CA ASP A 57 -4.61 -23.10 8.84
C ASP A 57 -4.08 -23.73 10.14
N THR A 58 -2.76 -23.91 10.25
CA THR A 58 -2.11 -24.50 11.43
C THR A 58 -2.34 -23.63 12.66
N LEU A 59 -2.15 -22.32 12.52
CA LEU A 59 -2.61 -21.29 13.45
C LEU A 59 -4.08 -20.97 13.17
N ASN A 60 -4.92 -21.13 14.18
CA ASN A 60 -6.37 -20.96 14.09
C ASN A 60 -6.97 -20.44 15.40
N THR A 61 -8.28 -20.21 15.43
CA THR A 61 -8.99 -19.63 16.57
C THR A 61 -8.83 -20.41 17.88
N SER A 62 -8.56 -21.73 17.83
CA SER A 62 -8.41 -22.55 19.04
C SER A 62 -7.02 -22.42 19.71
N ASN A 63 -5.98 -22.10 18.92
CA ASN A 63 -4.59 -22.13 19.36
C ASN A 63 -3.85 -20.80 19.22
N VAL A 64 -4.45 -19.75 18.65
CA VAL A 64 -3.83 -18.42 18.49
C VAL A 64 -3.34 -17.80 19.80
N LYS A 65 -3.97 -18.14 20.93
CA LYS A 65 -3.51 -17.76 22.28
C LYS A 65 -2.11 -18.27 22.65
N SER A 66 -1.59 -19.26 21.92
CA SER A 66 -0.26 -19.84 22.11
C SER A 66 0.80 -19.18 21.21
N LEU A 67 0.44 -18.21 20.37
CA LEU A 67 1.37 -17.48 19.52
C LEU A 67 2.33 -16.66 20.38
N GLN A 68 3.64 -16.81 20.16
CA GLN A 68 4.67 -16.15 20.97
C GLN A 68 5.72 -15.48 20.08
N PRO A 69 6.27 -14.32 20.49
CA PRO A 69 7.43 -13.74 19.82
C PRO A 69 8.62 -14.69 19.96
N VAL A 70 9.34 -14.93 18.87
CA VAL A 70 10.55 -15.77 18.86
C VAL A 70 11.81 -14.95 18.68
N TRP A 71 11.73 -13.83 17.97
CA TRP A 71 12.79 -12.85 17.82
C TRP A 71 12.21 -11.51 17.37
N ALA A 72 13.00 -10.45 17.51
CA ALA A 72 12.71 -9.14 16.95
C ALA A 72 14.00 -8.48 16.47
N PHE A 73 13.91 -7.63 15.46
CA PHE A 73 15.06 -6.95 14.87
C PHE A 73 14.82 -5.44 14.81
N SER A 74 15.69 -4.64 15.44
CA SER A 74 15.58 -3.19 15.42
C SER A 74 16.23 -2.59 14.18
N PHE A 75 15.53 -1.65 13.53
CA PHE A 75 16.07 -0.91 12.39
C PHE A 75 17.11 0.17 12.80
N GLY A 76 17.21 0.51 14.09
CA GLY A 76 18.29 1.32 14.65
C GLY A 76 18.51 2.70 13.98
N SER A 77 19.77 3.17 14.06
CA SER A 77 20.29 4.39 13.41
C SER A 77 19.59 5.70 13.76
N GLU A 78 18.87 5.77 14.89
CA GLU A 78 18.04 6.92 15.31
C GLU A 78 17.02 7.36 14.24
N LYS A 79 16.77 6.51 13.24
CA LYS A 79 15.82 6.70 12.14
C LYS A 79 14.57 5.88 12.47
N MET A 80 13.62 6.51 13.16
CA MET A 80 12.35 5.89 13.56
C MET A 80 11.23 6.27 12.59
N ARG A 81 10.20 7.02 13.00
CA ARG A 81 9.01 7.35 12.18
C ARG A 81 8.21 6.11 11.76
N GLY A 82 7.25 6.29 10.85
CA GLY A 82 6.33 5.24 10.42
C GLY A 82 7.01 4.07 9.71
N GLN A 83 6.68 2.84 10.11
CA GLN A 83 7.18 1.60 9.51
C GLN A 83 6.05 0.85 8.80
N GLU A 84 5.80 1.20 7.53
CA GLU A 84 4.64 0.74 6.75
C GLU A 84 4.88 -0.57 5.97
N SER A 85 6.07 -1.18 6.08
CA SER A 85 6.46 -2.32 5.26
C SER A 85 5.61 -3.57 5.52
N GLN A 86 5.30 -4.30 4.46
CA GLN A 86 5.07 -5.75 4.54
C GLN A 86 6.43 -6.46 4.35
N PRO A 87 6.86 -7.34 5.25
CA PRO A 87 8.02 -8.19 4.99
C PRO A 87 7.76 -9.20 3.86
N MET A 88 8.80 -9.50 3.09
CA MET A 88 8.80 -10.52 2.02
C MET A 88 9.71 -11.66 2.46
N ILE A 89 9.30 -12.91 2.24
CA ILE A 89 10.02 -14.09 2.73
C ILE A 89 10.37 -14.96 1.53
N LYS A 90 11.65 -15.28 1.36
CA LYS A 90 12.10 -16.22 0.33
C LYS A 90 13.27 -17.03 0.83
N ASP A 91 13.17 -18.35 0.76
CA ASP A 91 14.26 -19.29 1.09
C ASP A 91 14.85 -19.05 2.50
N GLY A 92 13.98 -18.78 3.48
CA GLY A 92 14.38 -18.51 4.86
C GLY A 92 14.97 -17.12 5.10
N VAL A 93 14.94 -16.21 4.13
CA VAL A 93 15.36 -14.82 4.28
C VAL A 93 14.16 -13.88 4.23
N MET A 94 14.07 -12.99 5.21
CA MET A 94 13.13 -11.88 5.26
C MET A 94 13.76 -10.64 4.65
N TYR A 95 13.09 -10.04 3.67
CA TYR A 95 13.42 -8.73 3.10
C TYR A 95 12.38 -7.71 3.54
N VAL A 96 12.84 -6.64 4.19
CA VAL A 96 11.94 -5.63 4.77
C VAL A 96 12.48 -4.22 4.53
N SER A 97 11.61 -3.31 4.13
CA SER A 97 11.95 -1.89 4.03
C SER A 97 11.69 -1.17 5.35
N ALA A 98 12.40 -0.07 5.58
CA ALA A 98 12.15 0.79 6.72
C ALA A 98 12.10 2.27 6.28
N SER A 99 11.66 3.11 7.21
CA SER A 99 11.67 4.56 7.05
C SER A 99 13.02 5.09 6.56
N TYR A 100 13.01 6.27 5.93
CA TYR A 100 14.20 6.90 5.34
C TYR A 100 14.88 6.05 4.26
N SER A 101 14.11 5.30 3.47
CA SER A 101 14.59 4.53 2.31
C SER A 101 15.73 3.55 2.65
N ARG A 102 15.46 2.67 3.63
CA ARG A 102 16.37 1.60 4.03
C ARG A 102 15.77 0.24 3.71
N VAL A 103 16.62 -0.76 3.48
CA VAL A 103 16.23 -2.15 3.25
C VAL A 103 17.14 -3.06 4.07
N TYR A 104 16.56 -4.10 4.65
CA TYR A 104 17.24 -5.13 5.42
C TYR A 104 16.94 -6.50 4.83
N ALA A 105 17.95 -7.37 4.80
CA ALA A 105 17.78 -8.80 4.73
C ALA A 105 18.12 -9.41 6.09
N ILE A 106 17.23 -10.24 6.59
CA ILE A 106 17.26 -10.81 7.94
C ILE A 106 17.02 -12.31 7.81
N ASP A 107 17.79 -13.12 8.51
CA ASP A 107 17.51 -14.55 8.60
C ASP A 107 16.16 -14.77 9.31
N ALA A 108 15.20 -15.39 8.63
CA ALA A 108 13.82 -15.49 9.09
C ALA A 108 13.66 -16.41 10.31
N MET A 109 14.66 -17.26 10.61
CA MET A 109 14.64 -18.18 11.73
C MET A 109 15.19 -17.56 13.00
N THR A 110 16.30 -16.83 12.87
CA THR A 110 17.12 -16.35 13.99
C THR A 110 16.94 -14.86 14.26
N GLY A 111 16.50 -14.08 13.27
CA GLY A 111 16.46 -12.63 13.34
C GLY A 111 17.83 -11.96 13.16
N GLU A 112 18.86 -12.70 12.76
CA GLU A 112 20.19 -12.14 12.49
C GLU A 112 20.20 -11.32 11.20
N GLU A 113 20.85 -10.15 11.23
CA GLU A 113 21.05 -9.34 10.04
C GLU A 113 22.00 -10.05 9.06
N ILE A 114 21.56 -10.18 7.81
CA ILE A 114 22.41 -10.64 6.71
C ILE A 114 23.07 -9.42 6.06
N TRP A 115 22.28 -8.40 5.73
CA TRP A 115 22.77 -7.11 5.25
C TRP A 115 21.75 -5.99 5.44
N GLN A 116 22.25 -4.75 5.41
CA GLN A 116 21.47 -3.53 5.40
C GLN A 116 21.92 -2.62 4.24
N TYR A 117 20.96 -1.95 3.59
CA TYR A 117 21.20 -0.87 2.64
C TYR A 117 20.53 0.44 3.11
N ASP A 118 21.30 1.51 3.16
CA ASP A 118 20.82 2.88 3.40
C ASP A 118 20.96 3.72 2.12
N ALA A 119 19.82 4.17 1.57
CA ALA A 119 19.87 5.16 0.51
C ALA A 119 20.47 6.48 1.02
N ARG A 120 21.36 7.09 0.22
CA ARG A 120 21.86 8.44 0.47
C ARG A 120 20.83 9.47 0.00
N LEU A 121 19.91 9.80 0.89
CA LEU A 121 18.88 10.80 0.62
C LEU A 121 19.48 12.22 0.65
N PRO A 122 19.13 13.09 -0.32
CA PRO A 122 19.52 14.49 -0.28
C PRO A 122 18.76 15.23 0.82
N ASP A 123 19.34 16.32 1.31
CA ASP A 123 18.57 17.30 2.07
C ASP A 123 17.45 17.88 1.19
N GLY A 124 16.27 18.09 1.77
CA GLY A 124 15.12 18.66 1.05
C GLY A 124 14.31 17.68 0.22
N ILE A 125 14.31 16.38 0.55
CA ILE A 125 13.24 15.47 0.09
C ILE A 125 11.86 16.02 0.50
N MET A 126 10.83 15.74 -0.31
CA MET A 126 9.48 16.31 -0.12
C MET A 126 8.38 15.25 -0.03
N PRO A 127 8.44 14.28 0.90
CA PRO A 127 7.27 13.47 1.21
C PRO A 127 6.22 14.32 1.94
N CYS A 128 4.96 14.25 1.52
CA CYS A 128 3.87 14.97 2.20
C CYS A 128 3.64 14.46 3.63
N CYS A 129 3.84 13.16 3.85
CA CYS A 129 3.05 12.43 4.83
C CYS A 129 3.88 11.48 5.70
N ASP A 130 5.11 11.91 6.07
CA ASP A 130 6.17 11.12 6.73
C ASP A 130 7.11 10.37 5.76
N VAL A 131 8.26 9.93 6.26
CA VAL A 131 9.36 9.31 5.49
C VAL A 131 9.22 7.79 5.36
N VAL A 132 8.02 7.35 5.03
CA VAL A 132 7.60 5.94 5.01
C VAL A 132 8.04 5.19 3.75
N ASN A 133 8.09 3.86 3.83
CA ASN A 133 8.18 2.95 2.69
C ASN A 133 7.35 1.70 2.98
N ARG A 134 6.68 1.14 1.96
CA ARG A 134 5.70 0.07 2.12
C ARG A 134 6.21 -1.33 1.77
N GLY A 135 7.42 -1.45 1.23
CA GLY A 135 8.01 -2.75 0.96
C GLY A 135 8.91 -2.79 -0.26
N VAL A 136 9.36 -4.00 -0.54
CA VAL A 136 10.25 -4.34 -1.64
C VAL A 136 9.54 -5.29 -2.60
N ALA A 137 10.06 -5.42 -3.81
CA ALA A 137 9.71 -6.45 -4.77
C ALA A 137 10.89 -7.41 -4.95
N LEU A 138 10.61 -8.70 -5.15
CA LEU A 138 11.62 -9.72 -5.40
C LEU A 138 11.52 -10.23 -6.85
N TYR A 139 12.63 -10.28 -7.57
CA TYR A 139 12.69 -10.94 -8.89
C TYR A 139 14.09 -11.38 -9.23
N GLY A 140 14.24 -12.62 -9.67
CA GLY A 140 15.52 -13.26 -9.86
C GLY A 140 16.34 -13.21 -8.56
N ASP A 141 17.55 -12.67 -8.66
CA ASP A 141 18.45 -12.44 -7.52
C ASP A 141 18.39 -11.00 -6.98
N LEU A 142 17.28 -10.28 -7.24
CA LEU A 142 17.15 -8.86 -6.96
C LEU A 142 16.07 -8.56 -5.92
N VAL A 143 16.38 -7.58 -5.06
CA VAL A 143 15.46 -6.90 -4.16
C VAL A 143 15.32 -5.46 -4.66
N VAL A 144 14.11 -5.05 -5.03
CA VAL A 144 13.86 -3.76 -5.69
C VAL A 144 12.93 -2.89 -4.85
N PHE A 145 13.28 -1.62 -4.64
CA PHE A 145 12.45 -0.68 -3.89
C PHE A 145 12.56 0.76 -4.41
N GLY A 146 11.54 1.56 -4.11
CA GLY A 146 11.51 3.00 -4.41
C GLY A 146 12.05 3.86 -3.27
N THR A 147 12.70 4.97 -3.59
CA THR A 147 13.27 5.90 -2.61
C THR A 147 12.51 7.22 -2.51
N LEU A 148 12.68 7.91 -1.37
CA LEU A 148 12.04 9.20 -1.10
C LEU A 148 12.55 10.35 -1.98
N ASP A 149 13.67 10.17 -2.69
CA ASP A 149 14.18 11.07 -3.73
C ASP A 149 13.83 10.59 -5.16
N ALA A 150 12.77 9.79 -5.29
CA ALA A 150 12.18 9.32 -6.54
C ALA A 150 13.14 8.53 -7.45
N LYS A 151 13.88 7.59 -6.85
CA LYS A 151 14.66 6.58 -7.58
C LYS A 151 14.08 5.19 -7.36
N LEU A 152 14.34 4.31 -8.31
CA LEU A 152 14.15 2.87 -8.18
C LEU A 152 15.53 2.24 -8.05
N VAL A 153 15.70 1.38 -7.06
CA VAL A 153 16.99 0.77 -6.71
C VAL A 153 16.82 -0.75 -6.67
N ALA A 154 17.66 -1.47 -7.42
CA ALA A 154 17.80 -2.92 -7.27
C ALA A 154 19.07 -3.28 -6.54
N LEU A 155 18.93 -4.15 -5.54
CA LEU A 155 19.99 -4.70 -4.71
C LEU A 155 20.12 -6.18 -5.01
N ASN A 156 21.34 -6.70 -4.98
CA ASN A 156 21.56 -8.14 -5.00
C ASN A 156 21.04 -8.75 -3.68
N LYS A 157 20.20 -9.77 -3.78
CA LYS A 157 19.48 -10.36 -2.63
C LYS A 157 20.40 -10.93 -1.55
N ASP A 158 21.60 -11.40 -1.91
CA ASP A 158 22.51 -12.06 -0.97
C ASP A 158 23.47 -11.08 -0.28
N THR A 159 23.72 -9.92 -0.88
CA THR A 159 24.79 -8.99 -0.45
C THR A 159 24.34 -7.57 -0.15
N GLY A 160 23.11 -7.20 -0.54
CA GLY A 160 22.61 -5.83 -0.41
C GLY A 160 23.31 -4.82 -1.33
N LYS A 161 24.23 -5.26 -2.18
CA LYS A 161 24.95 -4.37 -3.11
C LYS A 161 24.04 -3.92 -4.23
N VAL A 162 24.10 -2.64 -4.55
CA VAL A 162 23.40 -2.05 -5.68
C VAL A 162 23.82 -2.72 -6.98
N VAL A 163 22.82 -3.23 -7.73
CA VAL A 163 22.98 -3.74 -9.09
C VAL A 163 22.68 -2.64 -10.10
N TRP A 164 21.57 -1.91 -9.91
CA TRP A 164 21.23 -0.74 -10.70
C TRP A 164 20.44 0.30 -9.91
N ILE A 165 20.50 1.56 -10.36
CA ILE A 165 19.70 2.69 -9.85
C ILE A 165 19.16 3.47 -11.05
N LYS A 166 17.88 3.83 -11.01
CA LYS A 166 17.23 4.64 -12.05
C LYS A 166 16.48 5.80 -11.41
N LYS A 167 16.64 7.01 -11.97
CA LYS A 167 15.86 8.18 -11.57
C LYS A 167 14.47 8.06 -12.23
N VAL A 168 13.43 7.91 -11.41
CA VAL A 168 12.03 7.83 -11.88
C VAL A 168 11.49 9.23 -12.15
N ALA A 169 11.74 10.17 -11.22
CA ALA A 169 11.28 11.54 -11.36
C ALA A 169 12.20 12.54 -10.65
N ASP A 170 11.92 13.83 -10.82
CA ASP A 170 12.69 14.90 -10.20
C ASP A 170 12.18 15.23 -8.80
N TYR A 171 12.89 14.77 -7.76
CA TYR A 171 12.45 14.99 -6.38
C TYR A 171 12.31 16.48 -6.03
N GLN A 172 13.11 17.37 -6.64
CA GLN A 172 13.01 18.82 -6.46
C GLN A 172 11.71 19.43 -7.00
N ALA A 173 10.94 18.68 -7.79
CA ALA A 173 9.60 19.09 -8.23
C ALA A 173 8.49 18.61 -7.27
N GLY A 174 8.81 17.88 -6.20
CA GLY A 174 7.84 17.31 -5.26
C GLY A 174 7.62 15.80 -5.38
N TYR A 175 8.36 15.12 -6.27
CA TYR A 175 8.22 13.69 -6.45
C TYR A 175 8.92 12.89 -5.34
N ALA A 176 8.28 11.83 -4.88
CA ALA A 176 8.86 10.79 -4.03
C ALA A 176 8.30 9.41 -4.44
N ILE A 177 8.81 8.32 -3.87
CA ILE A 177 8.19 6.99 -3.97
C ILE A 177 8.08 6.40 -2.56
N THR A 178 6.86 6.06 -2.17
CA THR A 178 6.55 5.45 -0.87
C THR A 178 5.96 4.03 -0.98
N ALA A 179 5.37 3.67 -2.13
CA ALA A 179 4.83 2.34 -2.38
C ALA A 179 5.91 1.26 -2.56
N ALA A 180 5.51 0.02 -2.26
CA ALA A 180 6.21 -1.16 -2.76
C ALA A 180 5.98 -1.26 -4.28
N PRO A 181 7.04 -1.49 -5.10
CA PRO A 181 6.86 -1.90 -6.48
C PRO A 181 6.19 -3.29 -6.57
N ILE A 182 5.62 -3.62 -7.72
CA ILE A 182 5.16 -4.99 -8.03
C ILE A 182 5.92 -5.55 -9.22
N VAL A 183 5.95 -6.87 -9.35
CA VAL A 183 6.58 -7.56 -10.49
C VAL A 183 5.52 -8.25 -11.32
N VAL A 184 5.49 -7.96 -12.61
CA VAL A 184 4.57 -8.61 -13.57
C VAL A 184 5.32 -8.86 -14.87
N LYS A 185 5.35 -10.13 -15.31
CA LYS A 185 5.95 -10.55 -16.58
C LYS A 185 7.40 -10.04 -16.74
N GLY A 186 8.21 -10.23 -15.70
CA GLY A 186 9.61 -9.80 -15.63
C GLY A 186 9.84 -8.29 -15.59
N LYS A 187 8.79 -7.48 -15.36
CA LYS A 187 8.89 -6.03 -15.25
C LYS A 187 8.64 -5.58 -13.82
N ILE A 188 9.45 -4.65 -13.32
CA ILE A 188 9.17 -3.90 -12.09
C ILE A 188 8.25 -2.74 -12.44
N ILE A 189 7.09 -2.68 -11.79
CA ILE A 189 6.10 -1.62 -12.01
C ILE A 189 6.04 -0.75 -10.76
N THR A 190 6.15 0.56 -10.97
CA THR A 190 6.13 1.53 -9.87
C THR A 190 5.35 2.78 -10.23
N GLY A 191 4.75 3.39 -9.20
CA GLY A 191 4.10 4.69 -9.28
C GLY A 191 4.98 5.80 -8.72
N VAL A 192 4.37 6.96 -8.47
CA VAL A 192 5.02 8.10 -7.83
C VAL A 192 4.09 8.77 -6.83
N SER A 193 4.67 9.50 -5.88
CA SER A 193 4.00 10.31 -4.85
C SER A 193 4.24 11.80 -5.09
N GLY A 194 3.34 12.66 -4.58
CA GLY A 194 3.52 14.12 -4.55
C GLY A 194 2.33 14.96 -5.05
N GLY A 195 1.09 14.48 -4.96
CA GLY A 195 -0.10 15.24 -5.37
C GLY A 195 -0.16 16.61 -4.71
N GLU A 196 0.23 16.69 -3.43
CA GLU A 196 0.30 17.91 -2.61
C GLU A 196 1.30 18.94 -3.13
N PHE A 197 2.14 18.60 -4.11
CA PHE A 197 3.14 19.48 -4.72
C PHE A 197 2.82 19.80 -6.19
N GLY A 198 1.66 19.37 -6.70
CA GLY A 198 1.26 19.62 -8.09
C GLY A 198 2.12 18.86 -9.10
N ILE A 199 2.59 17.66 -8.75
CA ILE A 199 3.29 16.78 -9.70
C ILE A 199 2.32 16.22 -10.75
N VAL A 200 2.85 15.62 -11.82
CA VAL A 200 2.07 14.81 -12.76
C VAL A 200 2.26 13.33 -12.41
N GLY A 201 1.19 12.69 -11.95
CA GLY A 201 1.17 11.27 -11.63
C GLY A 201 1.45 10.41 -12.86
N LYS A 202 2.08 9.25 -12.62
CA LYS A 202 2.42 8.29 -13.67
C LYS A 202 2.67 6.89 -13.10
N VAL A 203 2.47 5.88 -13.93
CA VAL A 203 2.91 4.49 -13.69
C VAL A 203 3.99 4.16 -14.72
N GLU A 204 5.04 3.48 -14.29
CA GLU A 204 6.15 3.09 -15.15
C GLU A 204 6.51 1.62 -14.96
N ALA A 205 6.86 0.95 -16.05
CA ALA A 205 7.42 -0.39 -16.03
C ALA A 205 8.89 -0.37 -16.45
N TYR A 206 9.71 -1.10 -15.73
CA TYR A 206 11.14 -1.26 -15.97
C TYR A 206 11.44 -2.74 -16.17
N ASP A 207 12.35 -3.09 -17.08
CA ASP A 207 12.92 -4.42 -17.13
C ASP A 207 13.60 -4.73 -15.79
N ALA A 208 13.21 -5.82 -15.14
CA ALA A 208 13.62 -6.05 -13.76
C ALA A 208 15.13 -6.25 -13.60
N LYS A 209 15.80 -6.82 -14.62
CA LYS A 209 17.22 -7.18 -14.55
C LYS A 209 18.13 -5.99 -14.84
N THR A 210 17.74 -5.14 -15.79
CA THR A 210 18.56 -4.03 -16.30
C THR A 210 18.14 -2.66 -15.74
N GLY A 211 16.90 -2.55 -15.27
CA GLY A 211 16.28 -1.28 -14.90
C GLY A 211 16.01 -0.38 -16.12
N ASP A 212 15.97 -0.92 -17.33
CA ASP A 212 15.64 -0.11 -18.50
C ASP A 212 14.13 0.15 -18.55
N LEU A 213 13.75 1.41 -18.78
CA LEU A 213 12.36 1.82 -18.86
C LEU A 213 11.71 1.15 -20.08
N VAL A 214 10.58 0.49 -19.89
CA VAL A 214 9.82 -0.25 -20.92
C VAL A 214 8.63 0.58 -21.39
N TRP A 215 7.87 1.16 -20.46
CA TRP A 215 6.79 2.09 -20.76
C TRP A 215 6.53 3.05 -19.60
N THR A 216 5.92 4.19 -19.92
CA THR A 216 5.44 5.19 -18.95
C THR A 216 4.03 5.64 -19.32
N ARG A 217 3.15 5.70 -18.33
CA ARG A 217 1.75 6.10 -18.47
C ARG A 217 1.41 7.20 -17.45
N PRO A 218 1.28 8.46 -17.89
CA PRO A 218 0.74 9.52 -17.06
C PRO A 218 -0.72 9.25 -16.65
N THR A 219 -1.10 9.66 -15.44
CA THR A 219 -2.44 9.49 -14.89
C THR A 219 -3.26 10.78 -14.85
N VAL A 220 -2.68 11.89 -15.31
CA VAL A 220 -3.41 13.13 -15.60
C VAL A 220 -3.73 13.19 -17.09
N GLU A 221 -4.98 13.49 -17.42
CA GLU A 221 -5.45 13.71 -18.78
C GLU A 221 -4.57 14.73 -19.52
N GLY A 222 -4.30 14.48 -20.79
CA GLY A 222 -3.56 15.39 -21.67
C GLY A 222 -2.06 15.13 -21.79
N HIS A 223 -1.50 14.29 -20.93
CA HIS A 223 -0.09 13.90 -21.00
C HIS A 223 0.12 12.65 -21.89
N MET A 224 1.20 12.65 -22.68
CA MET A 224 1.55 11.55 -23.58
C MET A 224 2.16 10.37 -22.81
N GLY A 225 1.65 9.15 -23.07
CA GLY A 225 2.33 7.92 -22.66
C GLY A 225 3.36 7.47 -23.69
N TYR A 226 4.32 6.66 -23.29
CA TYR A 226 5.37 6.16 -24.18
C TYR A 226 5.68 4.69 -23.93
N VAL A 227 6.04 3.98 -25.00
CA VAL A 227 6.77 2.71 -24.94
C VAL A 227 8.21 2.97 -25.39
N TYR A 228 9.15 2.17 -24.89
CA TYR A 228 10.56 2.33 -25.19
C TYR A 228 11.05 1.14 -26.00
N LYS A 229 11.60 1.42 -27.19
CA LYS A 229 12.18 0.42 -28.10
C LYS A 229 13.61 0.85 -28.41
N ASP A 230 14.57 -0.03 -28.15
CA ASP A 230 16.00 0.25 -28.32
C ASP A 230 16.45 1.56 -27.60
N GLY A 231 15.92 1.79 -26.40
CA GLY A 231 16.19 2.98 -25.59
C GLY A 231 15.57 4.28 -26.08
N LYS A 232 14.72 4.24 -27.12
CA LYS A 232 14.03 5.42 -27.67
C LYS A 232 12.56 5.42 -27.28
N ALA A 233 12.08 6.58 -26.83
CA ALA A 233 10.67 6.80 -26.55
C ALA A 233 9.85 6.83 -27.85
N VAL A 234 8.77 6.06 -27.89
CA VAL A 234 7.78 6.01 -28.95
C VAL A 234 6.44 6.38 -28.32
N GLU A 235 5.79 7.41 -28.87
CA GLU A 235 4.48 7.86 -28.38
C GLU A 235 3.47 6.70 -28.40
N ASN A 236 2.78 6.50 -27.28
CA ASN A 236 1.77 5.44 -27.11
C ASN A 236 0.43 6.02 -26.63
N GLY A 237 0.02 7.14 -27.24
CA GLY A 237 -1.27 7.79 -27.00
C GLY A 237 -1.34 8.67 -25.75
N ILE A 238 -2.15 9.72 -25.85
CA ILE A 238 -2.42 10.68 -24.77
C ILE A 238 -3.38 10.06 -23.76
N SER A 239 -3.04 10.13 -22.47
CA SER A 239 -3.95 9.73 -21.40
C SER A 239 -5.21 10.59 -21.45
N GLY A 240 -6.39 9.96 -21.54
CA GLY A 240 -7.67 10.66 -21.67
C GLY A 240 -7.95 11.23 -23.06
N GLY A 241 -7.12 10.90 -24.07
CA GLY A 241 -7.36 11.24 -25.48
C GLY A 241 -6.82 12.61 -25.88
N GLN A 242 -7.22 13.69 -25.20
CA GLN A 242 -6.63 15.02 -25.41
C GLN A 242 -6.57 15.82 -24.11
N ALA A 243 -5.74 16.85 -24.08
CA ALA A 243 -5.70 17.80 -22.96
C ALA A 243 -6.94 18.71 -22.94
N GLY A 244 -7.39 19.05 -21.74
CA GLY A 244 -8.41 20.08 -21.51
C GLY A 244 -9.86 19.64 -21.73
N LEU A 245 -10.15 18.33 -21.74
CA LEU A 245 -11.53 17.84 -21.75
C LEU A 245 -12.17 17.99 -20.36
N THR A 246 -11.42 17.65 -19.32
CA THR A 246 -11.90 17.67 -17.93
C THR A 246 -11.08 18.57 -17.00
N TRP A 247 -10.18 19.37 -17.59
CA TRP A 247 -9.35 20.36 -16.91
C TRP A 247 -9.41 21.71 -17.62
N PRO A 248 -9.42 22.83 -16.89
CA PRO A 248 -9.41 24.15 -17.50
C PRO A 248 -7.98 24.60 -17.81
N GLY A 249 -7.81 25.22 -18.99
CA GLY A 249 -6.54 25.81 -19.41
C GLY A 249 -5.37 24.83 -19.25
N ASP A 250 -4.37 25.24 -18.47
CA ASP A 250 -3.14 24.48 -18.24
C ASP A 250 -3.08 23.79 -16.86
N MET A 251 -4.20 23.71 -16.11
CA MET A 251 -4.21 23.12 -14.77
C MET A 251 -3.76 21.64 -14.75
N TRP A 252 -4.03 20.91 -15.83
CA TRP A 252 -3.59 19.52 -16.02
C TRP A 252 -2.06 19.35 -16.03
N LYS A 253 -1.28 20.41 -16.27
CA LYS A 253 0.20 20.36 -16.21
C LYS A 253 0.74 20.18 -14.79
N ASN A 254 -0.07 20.49 -13.77
CA ASN A 254 0.25 20.32 -12.35
C ASN A 254 -0.90 19.60 -11.63
N GLY A 255 -1.51 18.62 -12.29
CA GLY A 255 -2.82 18.08 -11.91
C GLY A 255 -2.82 17.03 -10.78
N GLY A 256 -1.68 16.63 -10.23
CA GLY A 256 -1.61 15.60 -9.18
C GLY A 256 -1.83 14.19 -9.73
N ALA A 257 -2.90 13.52 -9.28
CA ALA A 257 -3.28 12.15 -9.66
C ALA A 257 -2.18 11.10 -9.41
N ALA A 258 -1.36 11.31 -8.36
CA ALA A 258 -0.20 10.48 -8.04
C ALA A 258 -0.61 9.03 -7.67
N THR A 259 0.10 8.03 -8.19
CA THR A 259 -0.18 6.60 -7.98
C THR A 259 0.57 6.03 -6.77
N TRP A 260 0.49 6.77 -5.66
CA TRP A 260 1.45 6.69 -4.56
C TRP A 260 1.36 5.44 -3.70
N LEU A 261 0.31 4.61 -3.86
CA LEU A 261 0.13 3.35 -3.13
C LEU A 261 0.57 2.12 -3.92
N GLY A 262 0.96 2.28 -5.18
CA GLY A 262 1.21 1.15 -6.08
C GLY A 262 -0.09 0.57 -6.61
N GLY A 263 -0.12 -0.74 -6.86
CA GLY A 263 -1.28 -1.41 -7.42
C GLY A 263 -1.24 -2.93 -7.25
N THR A 264 -2.26 -3.59 -7.80
CA THR A 264 -2.39 -5.05 -7.87
C THR A 264 -2.37 -5.51 -9.33
N TYR A 265 -2.36 -6.81 -9.56
CA TYR A 265 -2.46 -7.40 -10.89
C TYR A 265 -3.39 -8.61 -10.87
N ASP A 266 -4.27 -8.71 -11.89
CA ASP A 266 -5.14 -9.84 -12.11
C ASP A 266 -4.75 -10.58 -13.40
N ALA A 267 -4.14 -11.76 -13.25
CA ALA A 267 -3.77 -12.61 -14.38
C ALA A 267 -4.98 -13.06 -15.22
N GLY A 268 -6.18 -13.11 -14.61
CA GLY A 268 -7.42 -13.50 -15.29
C GLY A 268 -7.98 -12.47 -16.28
N THR A 269 -7.52 -11.22 -16.20
CA THR A 269 -7.83 -10.11 -17.13
C THR A 269 -6.58 -9.49 -17.73
N ASP A 270 -5.40 -10.00 -17.36
CA ASP A 270 -4.09 -9.46 -17.74
C ASP A 270 -4.03 -7.94 -17.56
N SER A 271 -4.42 -7.48 -16.37
CA SER A 271 -4.60 -6.06 -16.07
C SER A 271 -3.94 -5.69 -14.74
N LEU A 272 -3.17 -4.62 -14.76
CA LEU A 272 -2.71 -3.92 -13.57
C LEU A 272 -3.85 -3.05 -13.04
N PHE A 273 -4.11 -3.08 -11.75
CA PHE A 273 -5.07 -2.17 -11.12
C PHE A 273 -4.34 -1.16 -10.25
N PHE A 274 -4.34 0.09 -10.70
CA PHE A 274 -3.72 1.21 -9.99
C PHE A 274 -4.77 2.23 -9.61
N GLY A 275 -4.78 2.63 -8.35
CA GLY A 275 -5.53 3.78 -7.91
C GLY A 275 -4.72 5.08 -8.09
N THR A 276 -5.40 6.21 -8.28
CA THR A 276 -4.79 7.52 -8.51
C THR A 276 -5.18 8.51 -7.43
N GLY A 277 -4.22 9.36 -7.07
CA GLY A 277 -4.37 10.34 -6.01
C GLY A 277 -5.31 11.49 -6.34
N ASN A 278 -5.41 12.40 -5.39
CA ASN A 278 -6.17 13.64 -5.50
C ASN A 278 -5.77 14.49 -6.73
N PRO A 279 -6.72 15.27 -7.28
CA PRO A 279 -6.40 16.34 -8.23
C PRO A 279 -5.81 17.55 -7.50
N ALA A 280 -4.72 18.10 -8.04
CA ALA A 280 -4.09 19.28 -7.48
C ALA A 280 -4.56 20.58 -8.19
N PRO A 281 -4.71 21.70 -7.47
CA PRO A 281 -4.57 21.86 -6.01
C PRO A 281 -5.81 21.37 -5.24
N TRP A 282 -5.80 21.33 -3.91
CA TRP A 282 -6.99 20.98 -3.11
C TRP A 282 -8.15 21.96 -3.31
N ASN A 283 -7.84 23.25 -3.56
CA ASN A 283 -8.85 24.23 -3.95
C ASN A 283 -9.45 23.89 -5.33
N SER A 284 -10.54 23.13 -5.31
CA SER A 284 -11.23 22.66 -6.51
C SER A 284 -11.78 23.78 -7.41
N HIS A 285 -12.05 24.98 -6.86
CA HIS A 285 -12.58 26.11 -7.65
C HIS A 285 -11.61 26.61 -8.72
N LEU A 286 -10.31 26.32 -8.56
CA LEU A 286 -9.28 26.64 -9.56
C LEU A 286 -9.27 25.66 -10.75
N ARG A 287 -9.97 24.53 -10.64
CA ARG A 287 -9.93 23.44 -11.62
C ARG A 287 -11.33 22.86 -11.93
N PRO A 288 -12.33 23.67 -12.33
CA PRO A 288 -13.63 23.15 -12.74
C PRO A 288 -13.51 22.05 -13.81
N GLY A 289 -14.18 20.91 -13.57
CA GLY A 289 -14.17 19.74 -14.43
C GLY A 289 -13.96 18.45 -13.62
N ASP A 290 -14.23 17.29 -14.23
CA ASP A 290 -14.08 16.00 -13.53
C ASP A 290 -12.63 15.68 -13.14
N ASN A 291 -11.65 16.35 -13.76
CA ASN A 291 -10.23 16.29 -13.42
C ASN A 291 -9.59 14.91 -13.66
N LEU A 292 -9.84 14.29 -14.82
CA LEU A 292 -9.39 12.94 -15.09
C LEU A 292 -7.85 12.82 -15.15
N PHE A 293 -7.25 11.70 -14.76
CA PHE A 293 -7.88 10.57 -14.05
C PHE A 293 -7.57 10.63 -12.56
N SER A 294 -7.70 11.79 -11.89
CA SER A 294 -7.55 11.85 -10.44
C SER A 294 -8.63 11.07 -9.71
N SER A 295 -8.36 10.62 -8.49
CA SER A 295 -9.30 9.91 -7.62
C SER A 295 -10.03 8.78 -8.35
N SER A 296 -9.28 7.95 -9.08
CA SER A 296 -9.78 6.91 -9.98
C SER A 296 -9.10 5.57 -9.73
N ARG A 297 -9.75 4.49 -10.15
CA ARG A 297 -9.13 3.19 -10.39
C ARG A 297 -8.90 3.01 -11.88
N LEU A 298 -7.71 2.60 -12.26
CA LEU A 298 -7.30 2.35 -13.64
C LEU A 298 -6.98 0.87 -13.82
N ALA A 299 -7.51 0.26 -14.89
CA ALA A 299 -6.91 -0.93 -15.45
C ALA A 299 -5.89 -0.54 -16.50
N ILE A 300 -4.65 -1.01 -16.35
CA ILE A 300 -3.54 -0.71 -17.24
C ILE A 300 -3.03 -2.03 -17.85
N ASP A 301 -2.78 -2.02 -19.15
CA ASP A 301 -2.13 -3.13 -19.83
C ASP A 301 -0.67 -3.25 -19.38
N PRO A 302 -0.22 -4.38 -18.82
CA PRO A 302 1.15 -4.54 -18.35
C PRO A 302 2.20 -4.56 -19.48
N ASP A 303 1.79 -4.78 -20.72
CA ASP A 303 2.72 -4.91 -21.84
C ASP A 303 3.10 -3.56 -22.44
N ASP A 304 2.17 -2.60 -22.51
CA ASP A 304 2.41 -1.30 -23.15
C ASP A 304 2.00 -0.07 -22.32
N GLY A 305 1.41 -0.29 -21.13
CA GLY A 305 0.98 0.76 -20.23
C GLY A 305 -0.28 1.50 -20.69
N SER A 306 -1.01 1.04 -21.70
CA SER A 306 -2.28 1.64 -22.11
C SER A 306 -3.37 1.48 -21.05
N ILE A 307 -4.25 2.47 -20.88
CA ILE A 307 -5.37 2.40 -19.94
C ILE A 307 -6.53 1.66 -20.64
N LYS A 308 -6.93 0.51 -20.11
CA LYS A 308 -8.02 -0.33 -20.62
C LYS A 308 -9.39 0.22 -20.23
N TRP A 309 -9.54 0.59 -18.96
CA TRP A 309 -10.74 1.21 -18.40
C TRP A 309 -10.39 2.06 -17.18
N HIS A 310 -11.30 2.94 -16.78
CA HIS A 310 -11.18 3.69 -15.53
C HIS A 310 -12.54 3.77 -14.81
N PHE A 311 -12.50 3.90 -13.49
CA PHE A 311 -13.64 4.22 -12.64
C PHE A 311 -13.26 5.33 -11.66
N GLN A 312 -13.91 6.50 -11.74
CA GLN A 312 -13.59 7.65 -10.91
C GLN A 312 -14.45 7.66 -9.64
N THR A 313 -13.85 7.46 -8.46
CA THR A 313 -14.58 7.40 -7.18
C THR A 313 -15.02 8.79 -6.71
N THR A 314 -14.20 9.80 -6.94
CA THR A 314 -14.48 11.19 -6.52
C THR A 314 -14.18 12.19 -7.65
N PRO A 315 -15.07 12.30 -8.65
CA PRO A 315 -14.95 13.32 -9.69
C PRO A 315 -14.85 14.73 -9.10
N HIS A 316 -13.99 15.58 -9.67
CA HIS A 316 -13.81 16.95 -9.21
C HIS A 316 -13.59 17.05 -7.69
N ASP A 317 -12.73 16.19 -7.11
CA ASP A 317 -12.50 16.15 -5.67
C ASP A 317 -12.20 17.53 -5.06
N GLY A 318 -12.68 17.78 -3.85
CA GLY A 318 -12.47 19.03 -3.10
C GLY A 318 -12.13 18.80 -1.63
N TRP A 319 -11.72 17.58 -1.28
CA TRP A 319 -11.50 17.16 0.11
C TRP A 319 -10.20 16.38 0.30
N ASP A 320 -9.39 16.25 -0.75
CA ASP A 320 -8.24 15.36 -0.75
C ASP A 320 -8.66 13.90 -0.48
N TYR A 321 -9.66 13.43 -1.22
CA TYR A 321 -10.00 12.00 -1.26
C TYR A 321 -9.28 11.32 -2.42
N ASP A 322 -8.01 10.96 -2.18
CA ASP A 322 -7.27 10.12 -3.10
C ASP A 322 -8.02 8.81 -3.41
N GLY A 323 -8.03 8.43 -4.67
CA GLY A 323 -8.57 7.17 -5.13
C GLY A 323 -7.50 6.08 -5.24
N VAL A 324 -6.46 6.11 -4.40
CA VAL A 324 -5.37 5.13 -4.48
C VAL A 324 -5.66 3.80 -3.79
N ASN A 325 -6.63 3.77 -2.88
CA ASN A 325 -6.91 2.60 -2.04
C ASN A 325 -7.10 1.36 -2.93
N GLU A 326 -6.46 0.26 -2.50
CA GLU A 326 -6.24 -0.95 -3.28
C GLU A 326 -7.52 -1.51 -3.88
N LEU A 327 -7.44 -1.93 -5.15
CA LEU A 327 -8.52 -2.62 -5.85
C LEU A 327 -8.22 -4.12 -5.85
N ILE A 328 -8.90 -4.86 -4.96
CA ILE A 328 -8.63 -6.28 -4.72
C ILE A 328 -9.58 -7.12 -5.57
N SER A 329 -9.02 -8.01 -6.39
CA SER A 329 -9.80 -8.93 -7.22
C SER A 329 -10.39 -10.06 -6.39
N PHE A 330 -11.66 -10.38 -6.63
CA PHE A 330 -12.33 -11.54 -6.04
C PHE A 330 -13.44 -12.04 -6.96
N ASP A 331 -13.75 -13.33 -6.85
CA ASP A 331 -14.83 -13.95 -7.61
C ASP A 331 -15.98 -14.32 -6.68
N TYR A 332 -17.21 -14.14 -7.15
CA TYR A 332 -18.38 -14.64 -6.42
C TYR A 332 -19.44 -15.18 -7.37
N LYS A 333 -20.33 -16.03 -6.85
CA LYS A 333 -21.47 -16.56 -7.61
C LYS A 333 -22.71 -15.69 -7.41
N GLU A 334 -23.36 -15.34 -8.52
CA GLU A 334 -24.64 -14.63 -8.57
C GLU A 334 -25.51 -15.23 -9.68
N ASN A 335 -26.70 -15.71 -9.32
CA ASN A 335 -27.62 -16.37 -10.25
C ASN A 335 -26.97 -17.49 -11.08
N GLY A 336 -26.10 -18.29 -10.45
CA GLY A 336 -25.37 -19.40 -11.08
C GLY A 336 -24.16 -18.98 -11.94
N LYS A 337 -23.94 -17.69 -12.18
CA LYS A 337 -22.79 -17.17 -12.94
C LYS A 337 -21.66 -16.75 -12.00
N THR A 338 -20.41 -16.94 -12.43
CA THR A 338 -19.26 -16.32 -11.77
C THR A 338 -19.21 -14.85 -12.18
N VAL A 339 -19.24 -13.96 -11.20
CA VAL A 339 -18.97 -12.53 -11.38
C VAL A 339 -17.49 -12.31 -11.07
N LYS A 340 -16.76 -11.75 -12.03
CA LYS A 340 -15.36 -11.35 -11.88
C LYS A 340 -15.31 -9.94 -11.31
N ALA A 341 -15.32 -9.81 -10.00
CA ALA A 341 -15.37 -8.51 -9.34
C ALA A 341 -14.00 -8.03 -8.86
N ALA A 342 -13.93 -6.75 -8.52
CA ALA A 342 -12.92 -6.22 -7.63
C ALA A 342 -13.53 -5.19 -6.67
N ALA A 343 -12.96 -5.06 -5.48
CA ALA A 343 -13.47 -4.20 -4.44
C ALA A 343 -12.42 -3.22 -3.89
N THR A 344 -12.89 -2.05 -3.45
CA THR A 344 -12.08 -1.04 -2.79
C THR A 344 -12.89 -0.32 -1.72
N ALA A 345 -12.30 -0.11 -0.53
CA ALA A 345 -12.81 0.82 0.49
C ALA A 345 -12.10 2.18 0.32
N ASP A 346 -12.79 3.18 -0.24
CA ASP A 346 -12.18 4.44 -0.66
C ASP A 346 -12.01 5.44 0.49
N ARG A 347 -11.09 6.40 0.33
CA ARG A 347 -10.92 7.54 1.25
C ARG A 347 -12.24 8.28 1.48
N ASN A 348 -13.07 8.37 0.46
CA ASN A 348 -14.31 9.12 0.47
C ASN A 348 -15.44 8.50 1.34
N GLY A 349 -15.23 7.30 1.90
CA GLY A 349 -16.16 6.62 2.81
C GLY A 349 -17.10 5.61 2.15
N PHE A 350 -17.09 5.50 0.82
CA PHE A 350 -17.81 4.45 0.10
C PHE A 350 -16.91 3.23 -0.16
N PHE A 351 -17.52 2.06 -0.04
CA PHE A 351 -16.97 0.79 -0.50
C PHE A 351 -17.55 0.51 -1.88
N TYR A 352 -16.71 0.28 -2.87
CA TYR A 352 -17.10 0.05 -4.26
C TYR A 352 -16.82 -1.39 -4.67
N VAL A 353 -17.72 -1.95 -5.47
CA VAL A 353 -17.54 -3.23 -6.14
C VAL A 353 -17.75 -3.00 -7.63
N LEU A 354 -16.74 -3.38 -8.42
CA LEU A 354 -16.68 -3.17 -9.87
C LEU A 354 -16.54 -4.52 -10.57
N ASP A 355 -17.03 -4.62 -11.81
CA ASP A 355 -16.63 -5.69 -12.72
C ASP A 355 -15.21 -5.39 -13.20
N ARG A 356 -14.25 -6.25 -12.84
CA ARG A 356 -12.84 -5.96 -13.11
C ARG A 356 -12.46 -6.14 -14.58
N THR A 357 -13.33 -6.73 -15.39
CA THR A 357 -13.08 -6.95 -16.83
C THR A 357 -13.27 -5.70 -17.67
N ASN A 358 -14.13 -4.77 -17.22
CA ASN A 358 -14.51 -3.58 -17.97
C ASN A 358 -14.63 -2.31 -17.11
N GLY A 359 -14.48 -2.40 -15.80
CA GLY A 359 -14.57 -1.28 -14.86
C GLY A 359 -15.99 -0.84 -14.53
N GLU A 360 -17.01 -1.57 -14.98
CA GLU A 360 -18.41 -1.21 -14.74
C GLU A 360 -18.76 -1.28 -13.26
N PHE A 361 -19.53 -0.31 -12.80
CA PHE A 361 -20.04 -0.27 -11.43
C PHE A 361 -21.07 -1.39 -11.21
N ILE A 362 -20.80 -2.25 -10.21
CA ILE A 362 -21.78 -3.25 -9.77
C ILE A 362 -22.61 -2.68 -8.62
N ARG A 363 -21.93 -2.17 -7.58
CA ARG A 363 -22.57 -1.55 -6.40
C ARG A 363 -21.58 -0.73 -5.60
N GLY A 364 -22.11 0.13 -4.74
CA GLY A 364 -21.33 0.87 -3.77
C GLY A 364 -22.19 1.34 -2.61
N PHE A 365 -21.61 1.37 -1.42
CA PHE A 365 -22.31 1.60 -0.16
C PHE A 365 -21.35 2.21 0.87
N PRO A 366 -21.84 3.02 1.83
CA PRO A 366 -20.99 3.52 2.91
C PRO A 366 -20.41 2.38 3.75
N PHE A 367 -19.13 2.47 4.11
CA PHE A 367 -18.51 1.59 5.14
C PHE A 367 -18.12 2.35 6.42
N VAL A 368 -18.39 3.66 6.44
CA VAL A 368 -18.30 4.52 7.62
C VAL A 368 -19.70 4.97 8.03
N ASP A 369 -19.86 5.36 9.28
CA ASP A 369 -21.19 5.62 9.85
C ASP A 369 -21.81 6.92 9.31
N LYS A 370 -21.00 7.86 8.80
CA LYS A 370 -21.49 9.13 8.25
C LYS A 370 -20.65 9.61 7.08
N ILE A 371 -21.35 10.12 6.06
CA ILE A 371 -20.78 10.79 4.88
C ILE A 371 -21.56 12.10 4.68
N THR A 372 -20.87 13.25 4.58
CA THR A 372 -21.53 14.56 4.43
C THR A 372 -21.38 15.19 3.05
N TRP A 373 -20.36 14.78 2.29
CA TRP A 373 -20.04 15.37 0.98
C TRP A 373 -20.92 14.86 -0.18
N ALA A 374 -21.52 13.67 -0.02
CA ALA A 374 -22.46 13.07 -0.96
C ALA A 374 -23.61 12.39 -0.20
N THR A 375 -24.79 12.35 -0.82
CA THR A 375 -26.00 11.73 -0.25
C THR A 375 -26.20 10.29 -0.72
N GLY A 376 -25.41 9.84 -1.69
CA GLY A 376 -25.47 8.51 -2.27
C GLY A 376 -24.68 8.43 -3.57
N LEU A 377 -24.84 7.33 -4.28
CA LEU A 377 -24.28 7.10 -5.61
C LEU A 377 -25.41 6.95 -6.62
N ASP A 378 -25.19 7.41 -7.86
CA ASP A 378 -26.10 7.14 -8.96
C ASP A 378 -25.93 5.71 -9.50
N LYS A 379 -26.71 5.36 -10.54
CA LYS A 379 -26.70 4.02 -11.15
C LYS A 379 -25.36 3.62 -11.77
N ASN A 380 -24.47 4.57 -12.03
CA ASN A 380 -23.15 4.35 -12.61
C ASN A 380 -22.04 4.45 -11.55
N GLY A 381 -22.40 4.60 -10.27
CA GLY A 381 -21.45 4.75 -9.17
C GLY A 381 -20.89 6.17 -9.00
N ARG A 382 -21.41 7.17 -9.73
CA ARG A 382 -20.99 8.56 -9.57
C ARG A 382 -21.65 9.16 -8.31
N PRO A 383 -20.92 9.91 -7.48
CA PRO A 383 -21.50 10.54 -6.29
C PRO A 383 -22.62 11.54 -6.60
N ILE A 384 -23.68 11.50 -5.81
CA ILE A 384 -24.72 12.53 -5.75
C ILE A 384 -24.27 13.57 -4.71
N TYR A 385 -23.62 14.62 -5.17
CA TYR A 385 -22.96 15.61 -4.30
C TYR A 385 -23.95 16.40 -3.44
N ASN A 386 -23.57 16.62 -2.18
CA ASN A 386 -24.13 17.68 -1.35
C ASN A 386 -23.34 18.98 -1.57
N THR A 387 -23.64 19.71 -2.64
CA THR A 387 -22.83 20.87 -3.06
C THR A 387 -23.02 22.12 -2.20
N LYS A 388 -24.10 22.20 -1.41
CA LYS A 388 -24.38 23.38 -0.59
C LYS A 388 -23.56 23.39 0.69
N ASP A 389 -23.57 22.27 1.41
CA ASP A 389 -22.98 22.18 2.74
C ASP A 389 -21.76 21.24 2.79
N GLY A 390 -21.51 20.50 1.70
CA GLY A 390 -20.48 19.48 1.64
C GLY A 390 -19.15 19.94 1.07
N ARG A 391 -19.07 21.05 0.33
CA ARG A 391 -17.83 21.52 -0.35
C ARG A 391 -17.41 22.90 0.17
N PRO A 392 -16.11 23.11 0.53
CA PRO A 392 -15.64 24.42 0.98
C PRO A 392 -15.82 25.51 -0.07
N GLY A 393 -16.15 26.72 0.37
CA GLY A 393 -16.50 27.85 -0.50
C GLY A 393 -15.34 28.36 -1.36
N ASP A 394 -15.68 29.14 -2.39
CA ASP A 394 -14.71 29.81 -3.27
C ASP A 394 -14.17 31.08 -2.59
N PRO A 395 -12.87 31.18 -2.28
CA PRO A 395 -12.30 32.36 -1.62
C PRO A 395 -12.42 33.62 -2.48
N SER A 396 -12.47 33.51 -3.81
CA SER A 396 -12.61 34.70 -4.70
C SER A 396 -13.98 35.36 -4.61
N LYS A 397 -14.98 34.67 -4.04
CA LYS A 397 -16.33 35.17 -3.81
C LYS A 397 -16.57 35.55 -2.35
N ALA A 398 -15.61 35.27 -1.47
CA ALA A 398 -15.67 35.65 -0.08
C ALA A 398 -15.20 37.11 0.09
N GLY A 399 -15.77 37.83 1.07
CA GLY A 399 -15.32 39.18 1.44
C GLY A 399 -13.98 39.23 2.19
N GLY A 400 -13.18 38.16 2.16
CA GLY A 400 -11.91 38.00 2.89
C GLY A 400 -11.03 36.89 2.27
N ASP A 401 -9.87 36.61 2.89
CA ASP A 401 -8.82 35.74 2.32
C ASP A 401 -9.15 34.24 2.25
N LYS A 402 -10.28 33.82 2.83
CA LYS A 402 -10.70 32.41 2.96
C LYS A 402 -12.13 32.21 2.48
N GLY A 403 -12.37 31.10 1.80
CA GLY A 403 -13.72 30.63 1.47
C GLY A 403 -14.49 30.20 2.73
N GLU A 404 -15.80 30.04 2.59
CA GLU A 404 -16.64 29.51 3.67
C GLU A 404 -16.17 28.11 4.09
N SER A 405 -16.02 27.92 5.40
CA SER A 405 -15.63 26.63 5.99
C SER A 405 -16.83 25.70 6.06
N VAL A 406 -16.62 24.43 5.75
CA VAL A 406 -17.63 23.36 5.88
C VAL A 406 -17.14 22.24 6.78
N VAL A 407 -18.06 21.43 7.30
CA VAL A 407 -17.72 20.20 8.03
C VAL A 407 -17.84 19.00 7.09
N ALA A 408 -16.70 18.40 6.74
CA ALA A 408 -16.63 17.20 5.92
C ALA A 408 -16.46 15.94 6.79
N GLN A 409 -17.24 14.90 6.49
CA GLN A 409 -17.02 13.54 6.98
C GLN A 409 -17.07 12.58 5.78
N PRO A 410 -16.06 11.72 5.59
CA PRO A 410 -14.82 11.59 6.37
C PRO A 410 -13.94 12.86 6.42
N ALA A 411 -12.95 12.91 7.31
CA ALA A 411 -11.84 13.86 7.16
C ALA A 411 -11.02 13.52 5.90
N PHE A 412 -10.12 14.40 5.44
CA PHE A 412 -9.31 14.14 4.24
C PHE A 412 -8.42 12.89 4.35
N LEU A 413 -7.96 12.54 5.56
CA LEU A 413 -7.27 11.27 5.81
C LEU A 413 -8.16 10.03 5.55
N GLY A 414 -9.47 10.23 5.38
CA GLY A 414 -10.43 9.33 4.76
C GLY A 414 -11.07 8.32 5.68
N GLY A 415 -12.11 7.64 5.19
CA GLY A 415 -12.70 6.48 5.86
C GLY A 415 -11.73 5.30 5.93
N LYS A 416 -10.82 5.19 4.95
CA LYS A 416 -9.61 4.35 4.96
C LYS A 416 -8.49 5.10 4.21
N ASN A 417 -7.25 4.96 4.64
CA ASN A 417 -6.10 5.58 3.97
C ASN A 417 -5.26 4.51 3.24
N TRP A 418 -3.93 4.60 3.33
CA TRP A 418 -2.98 3.70 2.71
C TRP A 418 -3.11 2.24 3.20
N GLN A 419 -3.53 2.05 4.46
CA GLN A 419 -3.49 0.74 5.08
C GLN A 419 -4.46 -0.22 4.36
N PRO A 420 -3.97 -1.38 3.90
CA PRO A 420 -4.78 -2.25 3.05
C PRO A 420 -5.77 -3.10 3.84
N MET A 421 -6.95 -3.32 3.26
CA MET A 421 -7.89 -4.35 3.71
C MET A 421 -7.46 -5.75 3.26
N ALA A 422 -8.02 -6.80 3.87
CA ALA A 422 -7.83 -8.19 3.46
C ALA A 422 -9.16 -8.84 3.06
N TYR A 423 -9.12 -9.86 2.22
CA TYR A 423 -10.28 -10.66 1.80
C TYR A 423 -10.12 -12.11 2.24
N SER A 424 -11.11 -12.70 2.90
CA SER A 424 -11.10 -14.15 3.16
C SER A 424 -11.96 -14.87 2.14
N GLN A 425 -11.36 -15.84 1.46
CA GLN A 425 -12.06 -16.72 0.52
C GLN A 425 -13.07 -17.64 1.24
N ASP A 426 -12.87 -17.92 2.53
CA ASP A 426 -13.71 -18.82 3.33
C ASP A 426 -14.96 -18.15 3.91
N THR A 427 -14.86 -16.86 4.26
CA THR A 427 -16.00 -16.08 4.77
C THR A 427 -16.68 -15.30 3.65
N GLY A 428 -15.96 -15.00 2.57
CA GLY A 428 -16.39 -14.10 1.51
C GLY A 428 -16.43 -12.63 1.92
N LEU A 429 -15.75 -12.25 3.02
CA LEU A 429 -15.78 -10.91 3.60
C LEU A 429 -14.48 -10.15 3.39
N PHE A 430 -14.59 -8.83 3.33
CA PHE A 430 -13.47 -7.90 3.42
C PHE A 430 -13.30 -7.39 4.86
N TYR A 431 -12.07 -7.34 5.35
CA TYR A 431 -11.72 -6.81 6.67
C TYR A 431 -11.05 -5.45 6.53
N VAL A 432 -11.79 -4.40 6.85
CA VAL A 432 -11.48 -3.01 6.51
C VAL A 432 -11.01 -2.23 7.75
N PRO A 433 -9.74 -1.80 7.82
CA PRO A 433 -9.22 -0.94 8.89
C PRO A 433 -9.61 0.53 8.65
N SER A 434 -10.80 0.91 9.12
CA SER A 434 -11.43 2.20 8.84
C SER A 434 -11.33 3.22 9.99
N ASN A 435 -11.70 4.49 9.74
CA ASN A 435 -11.63 5.59 10.70
C ASN A 435 -12.88 6.49 10.68
N GLU A 436 -13.37 6.83 11.87
CA GLU A 436 -14.49 7.75 12.13
C GLU A 436 -13.98 9.10 12.65
N TRP A 437 -13.97 10.09 11.76
CA TRP A 437 -13.52 11.45 12.04
C TRP A 437 -14.09 12.42 11.02
N SER A 438 -14.13 13.69 11.39
CA SER A 438 -14.57 14.79 10.52
C SER A 438 -13.46 15.81 10.38
N MET A 439 -13.65 16.80 9.51
CA MET A 439 -12.80 17.98 9.46
C MET A 439 -13.63 19.23 9.24
N ASP A 440 -13.23 20.33 9.88
CA ASP A 440 -13.49 21.64 9.30
C ASP A 440 -12.52 21.83 8.13
N ILE A 441 -12.99 22.28 6.98
CA ILE A 441 -12.16 22.58 5.81
C ILE A 441 -12.60 23.87 5.14
N TRP A 442 -11.64 24.70 4.71
CA TRP A 442 -11.86 25.92 3.93
C TRP A 442 -10.81 26.06 2.84
N ASN A 443 -11.14 26.77 1.76
CA ASN A 443 -10.22 27.05 0.67
C ASN A 443 -9.55 28.41 0.81
N GLU A 444 -8.35 28.53 0.25
CA GLU A 444 -7.55 29.74 0.16
C GLU A 444 -6.99 29.88 -1.26
N ALA A 445 -6.56 31.08 -1.63
CA ALA A 445 -5.87 31.29 -2.90
C ALA A 445 -4.49 30.60 -2.89
N VAL A 446 -4.10 30.02 -4.02
CA VAL A 446 -2.77 29.38 -4.17
C VAL A 446 -2.27 29.55 -5.59
N SER A 447 -0.96 29.61 -5.76
CA SER A 447 -0.28 29.60 -7.05
C SER A 447 0.80 28.53 -7.07
N TYR A 448 0.93 27.83 -8.18
CA TYR A 448 1.94 26.80 -8.32
C TYR A 448 3.35 27.40 -8.27
N LYS A 449 4.21 26.78 -7.47
CA LYS A 449 5.66 27.00 -7.47
C LYS A 449 6.34 25.65 -7.34
N LYS A 450 7.19 25.33 -8.30
CA LYS A 450 7.95 24.06 -8.31
C LYS A 450 8.63 23.83 -6.95
N GLY A 451 8.39 22.67 -6.35
CA GLY A 451 8.96 22.28 -5.06
C GLY A 451 8.36 22.97 -3.83
N ALA A 452 7.20 23.61 -3.97
CA ALA A 452 6.40 24.10 -2.85
C ALA A 452 5.07 23.35 -2.77
N ALA A 453 4.49 23.27 -1.58
CA ALA A 453 3.15 22.71 -1.41
C ALA A 453 2.12 23.51 -2.22
N PHE A 454 1.22 22.80 -2.89
CA PHE A 454 0.21 23.31 -3.80
C PHE A 454 -1.20 22.88 -3.34
N LEU A 455 -1.56 23.30 -2.12
CA LEU A 455 -2.81 22.91 -1.47
C LEU A 455 -3.94 23.91 -1.76
N GLY A 456 -3.82 25.15 -1.27
CA GLY A 456 -4.92 26.13 -1.33
C GLY A 456 -6.09 25.79 -0.40
N ALA A 457 -5.84 25.10 0.70
CA ALA A 457 -6.85 24.80 1.70
C ALA A 457 -6.22 24.76 3.09
N GLY A 458 -7.04 25.08 4.10
CA GLY A 458 -6.75 24.81 5.50
C GLY A 458 -7.83 23.92 6.08
N PHE A 459 -7.49 23.20 7.16
CA PHE A 459 -8.38 22.22 7.76
C PHE A 459 -8.07 22.00 9.24
N THR A 460 -9.02 21.39 9.96
CA THR A 460 -8.81 20.83 11.30
C THR A 460 -9.56 19.51 11.41
N ILE A 461 -8.83 18.39 11.49
CA ILE A 461 -9.44 17.07 11.76
C ILE A 461 -9.91 17.01 13.21
N LYS A 462 -11.10 16.44 13.41
CA LYS A 462 -11.76 16.24 14.70
C LYS A 462 -12.27 14.81 14.84
N PRO A 463 -12.13 14.17 16.01
CA PRO A 463 -12.81 12.91 16.27
C PRO A 463 -14.34 13.13 16.21
N THR A 464 -15.08 12.11 15.76
CA THR A 464 -16.55 12.16 15.73
C THR A 464 -17.19 11.40 16.89
N ASN A 465 -16.40 10.66 17.64
CA ASN A 465 -16.78 9.94 18.85
C ASN A 465 -15.72 10.16 19.93
N ASP A 466 -16.15 10.15 21.19
CA ASP A 466 -15.25 10.39 22.33
C ASP A 466 -14.43 9.13 22.71
N GLU A 467 -14.94 7.93 22.38
CA GLU A 467 -14.35 6.65 22.81
C GLU A 467 -13.45 6.00 21.76
N PHE A 468 -13.70 6.23 20.47
CA PHE A 468 -13.00 5.54 19.39
C PHE A 468 -12.90 6.40 18.13
N ILE A 469 -11.87 6.11 17.34
CA ILE A 469 -11.69 6.67 16.00
C ILE A 469 -11.55 5.52 15.01
N GLY A 470 -10.64 4.59 15.30
CA GLY A 470 -10.44 3.42 14.47
C GLY A 470 -11.59 2.43 14.59
N VAL A 471 -11.98 1.83 13.47
CA VAL A 471 -12.98 0.76 13.44
C VAL A 471 -12.53 -0.30 12.44
N LEU A 472 -12.25 -1.52 12.91
CA LEU A 472 -12.04 -2.67 12.04
C LEU A 472 -13.42 -3.25 11.70
N ARG A 473 -13.76 -3.35 10.42
CA ARG A 473 -15.07 -3.81 9.96
C ARG A 473 -14.96 -5.05 9.08
N ALA A 474 -15.86 -6.01 9.25
CA ALA A 474 -16.08 -7.05 8.25
C ALA A 474 -17.24 -6.65 7.34
N MET A 475 -16.96 -6.48 6.05
CA MET A 475 -17.90 -6.05 5.03
C MET A 475 -18.20 -7.19 4.06
N ASP A 476 -19.48 -7.48 3.84
CA ASP A 476 -19.92 -8.38 2.77
C ASP A 476 -20.03 -7.58 1.45
N PRO A 477 -19.15 -7.85 0.46
CA PRO A 477 -19.13 -7.10 -0.80
C PRO A 477 -20.34 -7.41 -1.69
N LYS A 478 -21.09 -8.49 -1.44
CA LYS A 478 -22.27 -8.85 -2.23
C LYS A 478 -23.51 -8.09 -1.76
N THR A 479 -23.69 -8.01 -0.44
CA THR A 479 -24.90 -7.43 0.15
C THR A 479 -24.73 -5.98 0.62
N GLY A 480 -23.48 -5.53 0.77
CA GLY A 480 -23.15 -4.22 1.32
C GLY A 480 -23.37 -4.08 2.81
N LYS A 481 -23.51 -5.20 3.52
CA LYS A 481 -23.74 -5.22 4.97
C LYS A 481 -22.42 -5.31 5.72
N GLU A 482 -22.34 -4.57 6.81
CA GLU A 482 -21.37 -4.82 7.86
C GLU A 482 -21.81 -6.06 8.66
N VAL A 483 -20.92 -7.05 8.79
CA VAL A 483 -21.17 -8.30 9.52
C VAL A 483 -20.79 -8.14 11.00
N TRP A 484 -19.66 -7.50 11.27
CA TRP A 484 -19.21 -7.14 12.61
C TRP A 484 -18.27 -5.94 12.55
N ARG A 485 -18.08 -5.28 13.70
CA ARG A 485 -17.08 -4.23 13.90
C ARG A 485 -16.33 -4.38 15.22
N TYR A 486 -15.10 -3.89 15.25
CA TYR A 486 -14.29 -3.68 16.44
C TYR A 486 -13.84 -2.23 16.52
N ASN A 487 -14.14 -1.54 17.63
CA ASN A 487 -13.78 -0.14 17.84
C ASN A 487 -12.42 -0.02 18.54
N ASN A 488 -11.56 0.85 18.04
CA ASN A 488 -10.24 1.16 18.60
C ASN A 488 -10.15 2.65 18.99
N PRO A 489 -9.62 2.98 20.19
CA PRO A 489 -9.47 4.38 20.62
C PRO A 489 -8.72 5.26 19.61
N ALA A 490 -7.54 4.82 19.18
CA ALA A 490 -6.77 5.51 18.16
C ALA A 490 -7.22 5.12 16.74
N PRO A 491 -6.91 5.94 15.71
CA PRO A 491 -7.16 5.59 14.31
C PRO A 491 -6.49 4.27 13.93
N LEU A 492 -7.16 3.40 13.15
CA LEU A 492 -6.47 2.25 12.57
C LEU A 492 -5.63 2.71 11.37
N TRP A 493 -4.35 2.37 11.40
CA TRP A 493 -3.35 2.80 10.41
C TRP A 493 -2.42 1.68 9.96
N GLY A 494 -2.64 0.45 10.43
CA GLY A 494 -1.93 -0.76 10.01
C GLY A 494 -2.72 -1.59 9.02
N GLY A 495 -2.02 -2.32 8.15
CA GLY A 495 -2.64 -3.23 7.20
C GLY A 495 -3.30 -4.44 7.86
N VAL A 496 -4.12 -5.15 7.09
CA VAL A 496 -4.81 -6.37 7.55
C VAL A 496 -4.30 -7.59 6.78
N MET A 497 -4.25 -8.73 7.48
CA MET A 497 -4.02 -10.07 6.91
C MET A 497 -5.12 -11.00 7.43
N THR A 498 -5.57 -11.96 6.64
CA THR A 498 -6.49 -13.02 7.08
C THR A 498 -6.02 -14.41 6.64
N THR A 499 -6.46 -15.47 7.30
CA THR A 499 -5.97 -16.83 7.05
C THR A 499 -7.09 -17.87 7.02
N ALA A 500 -6.81 -19.02 6.40
CA ALA A 500 -7.67 -20.21 6.42
C ALA A 500 -7.97 -20.74 7.84
N GLY A 501 -7.14 -20.37 8.81
CA GLY A 501 -7.36 -20.63 10.24
C GLY A 501 -8.51 -19.84 10.89
N ASN A 502 -9.34 -19.14 10.10
CA ASN A 502 -10.42 -18.26 10.56
C ASN A 502 -9.93 -17.09 11.43
N LEU A 503 -8.77 -16.52 11.09
CA LEU A 503 -8.15 -15.42 11.81
C LEU A 503 -8.03 -14.16 10.94
N VAL A 504 -8.12 -13.00 11.59
CA VAL A 504 -7.82 -11.68 11.02
C VAL A 504 -6.78 -11.00 11.91
N PHE A 505 -5.66 -10.57 11.33
CA PHE A 505 -4.58 -9.87 12.03
C PHE A 505 -4.48 -8.42 11.59
N THR A 506 -4.28 -7.51 12.54
CA THR A 506 -3.93 -6.11 12.25
C THR A 506 -3.20 -5.45 13.41
N GLY A 507 -2.53 -4.34 13.12
CA GLY A 507 -1.81 -3.52 14.08
C GLY A 507 -2.62 -2.33 14.59
N THR A 508 -2.36 -1.88 15.82
CA THR A 508 -2.95 -0.65 16.36
C THR A 508 -1.87 0.37 16.79
N PRO A 509 -2.15 1.69 16.76
CA PRO A 509 -1.18 2.71 17.19
C PRO A 509 -0.77 2.63 18.66
N GLU A 510 -1.59 2.02 19.51
CA GLU A 510 -1.26 1.72 20.92
C GLU A 510 -0.12 0.69 21.06
N GLY A 511 0.26 0.05 19.95
CA GLY A 511 1.40 -0.83 19.82
C GLY A 511 1.08 -2.31 19.79
N TYR A 512 -0.19 -2.68 19.65
CA TYR A 512 -0.61 -4.07 19.61
C TYR A 512 -0.61 -4.63 18.20
N LEU A 513 -0.02 -5.81 18.01
CA LEU A 513 -0.49 -6.76 17.00
C LEU A 513 -1.67 -7.51 17.61
N LYS A 514 -2.80 -7.56 16.91
CA LYS A 514 -4.03 -8.23 17.36
C LYS A 514 -4.46 -9.31 16.39
N ALA A 515 -5.14 -10.34 16.90
CA ALA A 515 -5.84 -11.33 16.10
C ALA A 515 -7.31 -11.43 16.51
N PHE A 516 -8.19 -11.57 15.53
CA PHE A 516 -9.64 -11.64 15.70
C PHE A 516 -10.20 -12.90 15.05
N ASP A 517 -11.31 -13.42 15.58
CA ASP A 517 -12.13 -14.40 14.85
C ASP A 517 -12.70 -13.76 13.59
N ALA A 518 -12.44 -14.36 12.43
CA ALA A 518 -12.80 -13.81 11.13
C ALA A 518 -14.33 -13.71 10.90
N ARG A 519 -15.14 -14.47 11.64
CA ARG A 519 -16.60 -14.51 11.50
C ARG A 519 -17.33 -13.65 12.52
N THR A 520 -16.76 -13.47 13.73
CA THR A 520 -17.44 -12.77 14.83
C THR A 520 -16.81 -11.44 15.20
N GLY A 521 -15.54 -11.21 14.87
CA GLY A 521 -14.78 -10.03 15.28
C GLY A 521 -14.30 -10.07 16.74
N GLU A 522 -14.41 -11.21 17.42
CA GLU A 522 -13.92 -11.38 18.80
C GLU A 522 -12.38 -11.27 18.82
N GLU A 523 -11.82 -10.42 19.71
CA GLU A 523 -10.37 -10.34 19.94
C GLU A 523 -9.89 -11.62 20.64
N LEU A 524 -9.11 -12.44 19.93
CA LEU A 524 -8.60 -13.72 20.44
C LEU A 524 -7.16 -13.64 20.95
N TYR A 525 -6.40 -12.66 20.47
CA TYR A 525 -5.00 -12.48 20.81
C TYR A 525 -4.57 -11.03 20.69
N LYS A 526 -3.62 -10.62 21.53
CA LYS A 526 -2.83 -9.40 21.32
C LYS A 526 -1.44 -9.50 21.92
N PHE A 527 -0.50 -8.80 21.32
CA PHE A 527 0.86 -8.63 21.84
C PHE A 527 1.34 -7.19 21.67
N ASN A 528 1.89 -6.58 22.72
CA ASN A 528 2.41 -5.21 22.67
C ASN A 528 3.86 -5.18 22.19
N THR A 529 4.07 -4.58 21.02
CA THR A 529 5.36 -4.44 20.34
C THR A 529 6.20 -3.24 20.81
N GLY A 530 5.64 -2.38 21.66
CA GLY A 530 6.30 -1.21 22.25
C GLY A 530 6.17 0.10 21.45
N SER A 531 5.72 0.06 20.20
CA SER A 531 5.39 1.23 19.37
C SER A 531 4.23 0.90 18.44
N GLY A 532 3.52 1.91 17.93
CA GLY A 532 2.36 1.73 17.05
C GLY A 532 2.67 0.83 15.85
N VAL A 533 1.82 -0.17 15.65
CA VAL A 533 1.98 -1.15 14.56
C VAL A 533 1.23 -0.63 13.34
N VAL A 534 1.98 -0.06 12.39
CA VAL A 534 1.43 0.42 11.10
C VAL A 534 1.85 -0.47 9.93
N GLY A 535 2.75 -1.44 10.11
CA GLY A 535 3.09 -2.40 9.07
C GLY A 535 1.93 -3.31 8.68
N THR A 536 2.06 -4.03 7.57
CA THR A 536 1.10 -5.08 7.19
C THR A 536 1.60 -6.45 7.66
N PRO A 537 0.82 -7.20 8.47
CA PRO A 537 1.24 -8.53 8.90
C PRO A 537 1.41 -9.50 7.71
N VAL A 538 2.28 -10.48 7.89
CA VAL A 538 2.53 -11.58 6.94
C VAL A 538 2.66 -12.91 7.70
N THR A 539 2.37 -14.04 7.06
CA THR A 539 2.53 -15.38 7.62
C THR A 539 3.10 -16.34 6.57
N TRP A 540 3.92 -17.29 7.01
CA TRP A 540 4.52 -18.33 6.19
C TRP A 540 4.81 -19.58 7.04
N THR A 541 5.16 -20.70 6.39
CA THR A 541 5.67 -21.92 7.03
C THR A 541 7.17 -22.07 6.82
N MET A 542 7.87 -22.52 7.86
CA MET A 542 9.28 -22.87 7.77
C MET A 542 9.56 -24.01 8.74
N ASN A 543 10.17 -25.08 8.24
CA ASN A 543 10.45 -26.30 9.00
C ASN A 543 9.21 -26.90 9.70
N GLY A 544 8.03 -26.81 9.09
CA GLY A 544 6.79 -27.33 9.65
C GLY A 544 6.11 -26.43 10.67
N GLU A 545 6.70 -25.29 11.02
CA GLU A 545 6.12 -24.31 11.94
C GLU A 545 5.55 -23.10 11.19
N GLN A 546 4.40 -22.60 11.62
CA GLN A 546 3.82 -21.38 11.08
C GLN A 546 4.33 -20.16 11.86
N TYR A 547 4.78 -19.16 11.10
CA TYR A 547 5.27 -17.89 11.59
C TYR A 547 4.32 -16.76 11.23
N VAL A 548 4.31 -15.69 12.04
CA VAL A 548 3.64 -14.42 11.74
C VAL A 548 4.65 -13.31 11.97
N SER A 549 4.74 -12.33 11.08
CA SER A 549 5.63 -11.18 11.26
C SER A 549 4.94 -9.86 10.95
N VAL A 550 5.38 -8.78 11.60
CA VAL A 550 4.88 -7.42 11.37
C VAL A 550 5.93 -6.36 11.70
N ALA A 551 5.99 -5.30 10.89
CA ALA A 551 6.78 -4.11 11.20
C ALA A 551 6.04 -3.18 12.18
N SER A 552 6.76 -2.69 13.19
CA SER A 552 6.28 -1.80 14.24
C SER A 552 7.11 -0.51 14.29
N GLY A 553 6.40 0.61 14.43
CA GLY A 553 6.95 1.96 14.55
C GLY A 553 5.92 3.01 14.13
N TRP A 554 5.47 3.79 15.11
CA TRP A 554 4.42 4.79 14.92
C TRP A 554 4.87 5.96 14.04
N GLY A 555 4.01 6.36 13.10
CA GLY A 555 4.22 7.49 12.19
C GLY A 555 3.14 7.58 11.12
N GLY A 556 3.53 7.96 9.90
CA GLY A 556 2.60 8.23 8.81
C GLY A 556 1.95 9.62 8.92
N ALA A 557 0.78 9.80 8.29
CA ALA A 557 0.16 11.12 8.20
C ALA A 557 -0.42 11.62 9.54
N VAL A 558 -0.97 10.74 10.38
CA VAL A 558 -1.76 11.14 11.57
C VAL A 558 -1.00 12.08 12.52
N PRO A 559 0.28 11.85 12.89
CA PRO A 559 1.00 12.76 13.79
C PRO A 559 1.23 14.18 13.23
N LEU A 560 1.24 14.34 11.90
CA LEU A 560 1.52 15.60 11.22
C LEU A 560 0.22 16.34 10.84
N TRP A 561 -0.79 15.58 10.42
CA TRP A 561 -1.98 16.05 9.71
C TRP A 561 -3.27 15.89 10.53
N GLY A 562 -3.21 15.18 11.67
CA GLY A 562 -4.37 14.73 12.44
C GLY A 562 -5.14 15.80 13.23
N GLY A 563 -4.78 17.09 13.17
CA GLY A 563 -5.51 18.15 13.88
C GLY A 563 -5.70 17.85 15.37
N GLU A 564 -6.96 17.80 15.83
CA GLU A 564 -7.29 17.46 17.22
C GLU A 564 -7.07 15.98 17.54
N VAL A 565 -7.17 15.09 16.54
CA VAL A 565 -6.89 13.65 16.70
C VAL A 565 -5.42 13.40 17.03
N ALA A 566 -4.50 14.26 16.59
CA ALA A 566 -3.09 14.17 16.98
C ALA A 566 -2.88 14.26 18.50
N LYS A 567 -3.82 14.90 19.23
CA LYS A 567 -3.79 14.98 20.70
C LYS A 567 -4.11 13.65 21.38
N VAL A 568 -4.90 12.78 20.74
CA VAL A 568 -5.23 11.42 21.24
C VAL A 568 -3.99 10.53 21.21
N VAL A 569 -3.16 10.69 20.18
CA VAL A 569 -1.99 9.84 19.91
C VAL A 569 -0.67 10.46 20.36
N LYS A 570 -0.68 11.63 21.01
CA LYS A 570 0.52 12.42 21.34
C LYS A 570 1.52 11.70 22.26
N HIS A 571 1.08 10.66 22.96
CA HIS A 571 1.90 9.88 23.89
C HIS A 571 2.46 8.59 23.26
N PHE A 572 2.12 8.30 22.00
CA PHE A 572 2.62 7.11 21.33
C PHE A 572 4.05 7.35 20.86
N ASN A 573 4.96 6.56 21.40
CA ASN A 573 6.37 6.65 21.06
C ASN A 573 6.60 6.10 19.65
N GLN A 574 7.54 6.73 18.95
CA GLN A 574 8.08 6.19 17.70
C GLN A 574 8.82 4.87 17.96
N GLY A 575 9.06 4.12 16.89
CA GLY A 575 9.71 2.83 16.92
C GLY A 575 10.32 2.50 15.56
N GLY A 576 10.98 1.36 15.50
CA GLY A 576 11.61 0.85 14.28
C GLY A 576 12.06 -0.56 14.52
N MET A 577 11.14 -1.52 14.38
CA MET A 577 11.41 -2.93 14.64
C MET A 577 10.53 -3.83 13.78
N VAL A 578 11.05 -4.96 13.31
CA VAL A 578 10.22 -6.07 12.84
C VAL A 578 10.12 -7.12 13.95
N TRP A 579 8.89 -7.58 14.20
CA TRP A 579 8.58 -8.61 15.18
C TRP A 579 8.19 -9.89 14.48
N THR A 580 8.72 -11.01 14.94
CA THR A 580 8.37 -12.33 14.41
C THR A 580 7.90 -13.24 15.53
N PHE A 581 6.77 -13.87 15.27
CA PHE A 581 6.04 -14.75 16.14
C PHE A 581 5.96 -16.13 15.52
N LYS A 582 5.77 -17.14 16.37
CA LYS A 582 5.63 -18.53 15.94
C LYS A 582 4.60 -19.26 16.81
N LEU A 583 3.90 -20.21 16.21
CA LEU A 583 3.17 -21.24 16.95
C LEU A 583 4.12 -22.41 17.23
N PRO A 584 4.50 -22.68 18.50
CA PRO A 584 5.36 -23.82 18.81
C PRO A 584 4.74 -25.16 18.39
N GLU A 585 5.52 -26.09 17.81
CA GLU A 585 5.04 -27.41 17.35
C GLU A 585 4.26 -28.19 18.42
N ASP A 586 4.69 -28.13 19.68
CA ASP A 586 4.04 -28.85 20.81
C ASP A 586 2.63 -28.31 21.13
N ARG A 587 2.24 -27.18 20.53
CA ARG A 587 0.94 -26.52 20.70
C ARG A 587 0.03 -26.63 19.49
N VAL A 588 0.48 -27.34 18.45
CA VAL A 588 -0.39 -27.78 17.36
C VAL A 588 -1.27 -28.91 17.92
N VAL A 589 -2.55 -28.62 18.15
CA VAL A 589 -3.51 -29.65 18.58
C VAL A 589 -3.57 -30.70 17.48
N SER A 590 -3.25 -31.96 17.82
CA SER A 590 -3.46 -33.08 16.88
C SER A 590 -4.93 -33.08 16.44
N ARG A 591 -5.15 -32.95 15.13
CA ARG A 591 -6.49 -32.97 14.53
C ARG A 591 -7.13 -34.35 14.64
#